data_AF-A0AAV8DFT9-F1
#
_entry.id   AF-A0AAV8DFT9-F1
#
_cell.length_a   1.000
_cell.length_b   1.000
_cell.length_c   1.000
_cell.angle_alpha   90.00
_cell.angle_beta   90.00
_cell.angle_gamma   90.00
#
_symmetry.space_group_name_H-M   'P 1'
#
loop_
_entity.id
_entity.type
_entity.pdbx_description
1 polymer ?
#
loop_
_entity_poly.entity_id
_entity_poly.type
_entity_poly.pdbx_seq_one_letter_code
_entity_poly.pdbx_strand_id
1 'polypeptide(L)'
;MKHTIPFILSLFLFLLSIQLIPSHAFDSIFSFGDSYTDTGNLNVLAKKLKSSPVPSDNLPYGQTFFHRPSHRFSDGRLIVDFFAEEFGLPYLKPYLGKNGSFRQGANFAVEGATALDPTFFKEHNLTSYVDPLSTSLSSQLQWFKELKPSLCQTTKECRDYFSRSLFIVGHIEGRDYVLVPSSKLPMMVSYAAKIIQIIAGIIKELLDQGAQTVVVPGNMPIGCLPTKLDVFDLYAYDKSSYDPKTGCIE
;
A
#
# COMPACT_ATOMS: atom_id res chain seq x y z
N MET A 1 5.13 -21.73 -57.46
CA MET A 1 5.19 -22.60 -56.26
C MET A 1 6.41 -22.39 -55.36
N LYS A 2 7.60 -22.02 -55.87
CA LYS A 2 8.81 -21.86 -55.02
C LYS A 2 8.80 -20.64 -54.08
N HIS A 3 8.03 -19.59 -54.38
CA HIS A 3 7.96 -18.36 -53.56
C HIS A 3 6.83 -18.33 -52.53
N THR A 4 5.89 -19.29 -52.59
CA THR A 4 4.74 -19.34 -51.68
C THR A 4 5.11 -19.91 -50.31
N ILE A 5 6.06 -20.85 -50.29
CA ILE A 5 6.56 -21.52 -49.07
C ILE A 5 7.26 -20.55 -48.10
N PRO A 6 8.21 -19.69 -48.53
CA PRO A 6 8.86 -18.75 -47.60
C PRO A 6 7.90 -17.69 -47.05
N PHE A 7 6.88 -17.30 -47.82
CA PHE A 7 5.87 -16.34 -47.36
C PHE A 7 4.96 -16.95 -46.28
N ILE A 8 4.53 -18.20 -46.46
CA ILE A 8 3.74 -18.93 -45.47
C ILE A 8 4.57 -19.17 -44.20
N LEU A 9 5.86 -19.50 -44.33
CA LEU A 9 6.76 -19.71 -43.19
C LEU A 9 6.99 -18.41 -42.40
N SER A 10 7.18 -17.29 -43.10
CA SER A 10 7.32 -15.96 -42.49
C SER A 10 6.03 -15.52 -41.79
N LEU A 11 4.87 -15.77 -42.38
CA LEU A 11 3.57 -15.47 -41.78
C LEU A 11 3.30 -16.36 -40.56
N PHE A 12 3.68 -17.64 -40.62
CA PHE A 12 3.56 -18.57 -39.49
C PHE A 12 4.47 -18.18 -38.33
N LEU A 13 5.73 -17.79 -38.61
CA LEU A 13 6.66 -17.29 -37.59
C LEU A 13 6.18 -15.97 -36.97
N PHE A 14 5.63 -15.07 -37.79
CA PHE A 14 5.01 -13.83 -37.31
C PHE A 14 3.79 -14.11 -36.41
N LEU A 15 2.92 -15.05 -36.80
CA LEU A 15 1.78 -15.48 -35.97
C LEU A 15 2.24 -16.20 -34.69
N LEU A 16 3.33 -16.97 -34.73
CA LEU A 16 3.94 -17.58 -33.55
C LEU A 16 4.48 -16.52 -32.57
N SER A 17 5.06 -15.43 -33.09
CA SER A 17 5.51 -14.31 -32.26
C SER A 17 4.36 -13.50 -31.64
N ILE A 18 3.19 -13.48 -32.27
CA ILE A 18 1.97 -12.86 -31.70
C ILE A 18 1.40 -13.72 -30.55
N GLN A 19 1.69 -15.02 -30.50
CA GLN A 19 1.24 -15.91 -29.41
C GLN A 19 2.10 -15.82 -28.14
N LEU A 20 3.23 -15.11 -28.17
CA LEU A 20 3.99 -14.75 -26.98
C LEU A 20 3.56 -13.36 -26.48
N ILE A 21 2.26 -13.19 -26.24
CA ILE A 21 1.85 -12.16 -25.29
C ILE A 21 2.45 -12.62 -23.96
N PRO A 22 3.31 -11.82 -23.29
CA PRO A 22 3.78 -12.21 -21.97
C PRO A 22 2.53 -12.46 -21.13
N SER A 23 2.37 -13.70 -20.69
CA SER A 23 1.46 -14.04 -19.59
C SER A 23 1.71 -12.97 -18.55
N HIS A 24 0.72 -12.11 -18.29
CA HIS A 24 0.85 -11.14 -17.21
C HIS A 24 1.18 -11.98 -15.97
N ALA A 25 2.29 -11.67 -15.30
CA ALA A 25 2.72 -12.48 -14.16
C ALA A 25 1.64 -12.54 -13.08
N PHE A 26 0.77 -11.52 -13.05
CA PHE A 26 -0.39 -11.42 -12.18
C PHE A 26 -1.61 -10.91 -12.94
N ASP A 27 -2.79 -11.44 -12.59
CA ASP A 27 -4.10 -11.00 -13.12
C ASP A 27 -4.70 -9.86 -12.29
N SER A 28 -4.21 -9.65 -11.07
CA SER A 28 -4.72 -8.65 -10.13
C SER A 28 -3.70 -8.27 -9.06
N ILE A 29 -3.83 -7.05 -8.52
CA ILE A 29 -3.02 -6.57 -7.39
C ILE A 29 -3.93 -6.17 -6.22
N PHE A 30 -3.64 -6.65 -5.02
CA PHE A 30 -4.31 -6.22 -3.79
C PHE A 30 -3.30 -5.55 -2.86
N SER A 31 -3.57 -4.32 -2.45
CA SER A 31 -2.61 -3.52 -1.67
C SER A 31 -3.20 -3.06 -0.34
N PHE A 32 -2.40 -3.19 0.70
CA PHE A 32 -2.62 -2.74 2.08
C PHE A 32 -1.48 -1.78 2.46
N GLY A 33 -1.64 -0.97 3.49
CA GLY A 33 -0.59 -0.07 3.99
C GLY A 33 -1.10 1.32 4.36
N ASP A 34 -0.20 2.29 4.35
CA ASP A 34 -0.44 3.69 4.69
C ASP A 34 -0.41 4.61 3.45
N SER A 35 -0.05 5.89 3.63
CA SER A 35 0.05 6.91 2.56
C SER A 35 0.93 6.50 1.39
N TYR A 36 1.97 5.68 1.61
CA TYR A 36 2.87 5.28 0.52
C TYR A 36 2.18 4.41 -0.53
N THR A 37 1.01 3.86 -0.21
CA THR A 37 0.21 3.05 -1.12
C THR A 37 -1.25 3.49 -1.22
N ASP A 38 -1.71 4.47 -0.44
CA ASP A 38 -3.11 4.96 -0.50
C ASP A 38 -3.43 5.65 -1.83
N THR A 39 -4.41 5.09 -2.55
CA THR A 39 -4.89 5.61 -3.83
C THR A 39 -6.16 6.48 -3.72
N GLY A 40 -6.54 6.86 -2.50
CA GLY A 40 -7.61 7.81 -2.20
C GLY A 40 -8.68 7.31 -1.22
N ASN A 41 -8.42 6.25 -0.43
CA ASN A 41 -9.35 5.80 0.60
C ASN A 41 -9.52 6.86 1.69
N LEU A 42 -8.45 7.58 2.09
CA LEU A 42 -8.59 8.68 3.04
C LEU A 42 -9.53 9.77 2.52
N ASN A 43 -9.40 10.19 1.25
CA ASN A 43 -10.28 11.20 0.64
C ASN A 43 -11.74 10.76 0.68
N VAL A 44 -12.01 9.47 0.43
CA VAL A 44 -13.35 8.91 0.55
C VAL A 44 -13.86 8.94 2.00
N LEU A 45 -13.02 8.58 2.97
CA LEU A 45 -13.38 8.62 4.40
C LEU A 45 -13.66 10.05 4.87
N ALA A 46 -12.78 10.99 4.58
CA ALA A 46 -12.93 12.40 4.94
C ALA A 46 -14.22 12.98 4.38
N LYS A 47 -14.54 12.70 3.12
CA LYS A 47 -15.81 13.10 2.52
C LYS A 47 -17.02 12.48 3.21
N LYS A 48 -16.98 11.18 3.52
CA LYS A 48 -18.09 10.48 4.21
C LYS A 48 -18.33 11.03 5.61
N LEU A 49 -17.27 11.36 6.34
CA LEU A 49 -17.36 11.89 7.71
C LEU A 49 -17.53 13.41 7.77
N LYS A 50 -17.57 14.11 6.61
CA LYS A 50 -17.59 15.58 6.54
C LYS A 50 -16.43 16.21 7.31
N SER A 51 -15.27 15.56 7.25
CA SER A 51 -14.02 16.04 7.84
C SER A 51 -13.42 17.17 7.00
N SER A 52 -12.33 17.76 7.52
CA SER A 52 -11.53 18.75 6.81
C SER A 52 -11.05 18.25 5.43
N PRO A 53 -10.84 19.14 4.46
CA PRO A 53 -10.30 18.78 3.15
C PRO A 53 -8.99 18.01 3.27
N VAL A 54 -8.82 16.98 2.44
CA VAL A 54 -7.59 16.18 2.43
C VAL A 54 -6.54 16.90 1.57
N PRO A 55 -5.27 17.00 2.01
CA PRO A 55 -4.24 17.69 1.24
C PRO A 55 -4.11 17.18 -0.20
N SER A 56 -4.28 15.87 -0.42
CA SER A 56 -4.20 15.22 -1.72
C SER A 56 -5.34 15.55 -2.70
N ASP A 57 -6.33 16.36 -2.28
CA ASP A 57 -7.31 17.00 -3.15
C ASP A 57 -6.77 18.26 -3.85
N ASN A 58 -5.53 18.68 -3.56
CA ASN A 58 -4.90 19.89 -4.09
C ASN A 58 -3.52 19.60 -4.69
N LEU A 59 -2.98 20.56 -5.47
CA LEU A 59 -1.57 20.55 -5.83
C LEU A 59 -0.69 20.73 -4.57
N PRO A 60 0.51 20.14 -4.50
CA PRO A 60 1.28 19.54 -5.61
C PRO A 60 0.95 18.07 -5.91
N TYR A 61 -0.01 17.45 -5.21
CA TYR A 61 -0.33 16.04 -5.41
C TYR A 61 -0.83 15.77 -6.83
N GLY A 62 -0.18 14.85 -7.53
CA GLY A 62 -0.41 14.55 -8.94
C GLY A 62 0.02 15.64 -9.94
N GLN A 63 0.88 16.61 -9.57
CA GLN A 63 1.40 17.61 -10.52
C GLN A 63 2.29 16.99 -11.63
N THR A 64 3.19 16.06 -11.28
CA THR A 64 4.20 15.50 -12.21
C THR A 64 3.63 14.36 -13.02
N PHE A 65 2.68 13.62 -12.45
CA PHE A 65 1.96 12.54 -13.10
C PHE A 65 0.48 12.61 -12.73
N PHE A 66 -0.41 12.33 -13.69
CA PHE A 66 -1.86 12.67 -13.71
C PHE A 66 -2.17 14.14 -14.04
N HIS A 67 -1.24 15.07 -13.77
CA HIS A 67 -1.35 16.51 -14.03
C HIS A 67 -2.60 17.15 -13.41
N ARG A 68 -3.03 16.62 -12.27
CA ARG A 68 -4.17 17.05 -11.46
C ARG A 68 -4.11 16.38 -10.09
N PRO A 69 -4.80 16.91 -9.07
CA PRO A 69 -5.01 16.21 -7.81
C PRO A 69 -5.43 14.75 -8.05
N SER A 70 -4.63 13.82 -7.54
CA SER A 70 -4.74 12.38 -7.82
C SER A 70 -5.20 11.56 -6.60
N HIS A 71 -5.43 12.24 -5.46
CA HIS A 71 -5.69 11.65 -4.13
C HIS A 71 -4.55 10.78 -3.58
N ARG A 72 -3.43 10.67 -4.29
CA ARG A 72 -2.22 9.98 -3.83
C ARG A 72 -1.36 10.96 -3.06
N PHE A 73 -0.69 10.48 -2.00
CA PHE A 73 0.26 11.28 -1.21
C PHE A 73 1.64 11.37 -1.88
N SER A 74 1.63 11.64 -3.18
CA SER A 74 2.79 11.86 -4.03
C SER A 74 2.46 12.93 -5.07
N ASP A 75 3.47 13.63 -5.56
CA ASP A 75 3.28 14.57 -6.67
C ASP A 75 2.99 13.86 -8.00
N GLY A 76 2.98 12.53 -8.00
CA GLY A 76 2.60 11.70 -9.13
C GLY A 76 2.13 10.29 -8.72
N ARG A 77 2.83 9.28 -9.22
CA ARG A 77 2.56 7.86 -8.98
C ARG A 77 3.05 7.40 -7.61
N LEU A 78 2.42 6.36 -7.08
CA LEU A 78 2.88 5.56 -5.94
C LEU A 78 3.54 4.28 -6.42
N ILE A 79 4.27 3.59 -5.53
CA ILE A 79 4.93 2.32 -5.86
C ILE A 79 3.97 1.28 -6.45
N VAL A 80 2.72 1.25 -5.98
CA VAL A 80 1.67 0.36 -6.48
C VAL A 80 1.25 0.64 -7.91
N ASP A 81 1.38 1.89 -8.38
CA ASP A 81 1.07 2.27 -9.76
C ASP A 81 2.14 1.75 -10.72
N PHE A 82 3.41 1.75 -10.29
CA PHE A 82 4.51 1.16 -11.08
C PHE A 82 4.36 -0.36 -11.21
N PHE A 83 3.94 -1.06 -10.14
CA PHE A 83 3.59 -2.48 -10.25
C PHE A 83 2.43 -2.72 -11.21
N ALA A 84 1.38 -1.88 -11.15
CA ALA A 84 0.26 -2.00 -12.07
C ALA A 84 0.69 -1.82 -13.54
N GLU A 85 1.53 -0.83 -13.83
CA GLU A 85 2.08 -0.61 -15.18
C GLU A 85 2.93 -1.77 -15.67
N GLU A 86 3.86 -2.25 -14.84
CA GLU A 86 4.76 -3.36 -15.19
C GLU A 86 3.97 -4.61 -15.57
N PHE A 87 2.88 -4.88 -14.85
CA PHE A 87 2.02 -6.03 -15.11
C PHE A 87 0.82 -5.73 -16.02
N GLY A 88 0.77 -4.59 -16.69
CA GLY A 88 -0.32 -4.26 -17.64
C GLY A 88 -1.72 -4.17 -17.01
N LEU A 89 -1.80 -3.92 -15.71
CA LEU A 89 -3.03 -3.80 -14.93
C LEU A 89 -3.49 -2.33 -14.79
N PRO A 90 -4.79 -2.08 -14.62
CA PRO A 90 -5.27 -0.73 -14.32
C PRO A 90 -4.74 -0.27 -12.95
N TYR A 91 -4.54 1.04 -12.80
CA TYR A 91 -4.23 1.62 -11.48
C TYR A 91 -5.29 1.24 -10.46
N LEU A 92 -4.82 0.87 -9.28
CA LEU A 92 -5.69 0.41 -8.22
C LEU A 92 -6.67 1.49 -7.78
N LYS A 93 -7.91 1.07 -7.59
CA LYS A 93 -8.98 1.91 -7.08
C LYS A 93 -9.05 1.80 -5.56
N PRO A 94 -9.37 2.89 -4.85
CA PRO A 94 -9.63 2.83 -3.42
C PRO A 94 -10.89 2.00 -3.15
N TYR A 95 -10.76 0.96 -2.31
CA TYR A 95 -11.85 0.06 -1.94
C TYR A 95 -13.08 0.82 -1.44
N LEU A 96 -12.89 1.80 -0.57
CA LEU A 96 -13.98 2.54 0.06
C LEU A 96 -14.78 3.40 -0.92
N GLY A 97 -14.21 3.72 -2.07
CA GLY A 97 -14.89 4.40 -3.16
C GLY A 97 -16.01 3.54 -3.77
N LYS A 98 -15.92 2.21 -3.66
CA LYS A 98 -16.88 1.23 -4.21
C LYS A 98 -17.29 1.49 -5.67
N ASN A 99 -16.36 2.01 -6.46
CA ASN A 99 -16.62 2.47 -7.83
C ASN A 99 -16.18 1.43 -8.87
N GLY A 100 -17.14 0.61 -9.29
CA GLY A 100 -16.97 -0.38 -10.36
C GLY A 100 -16.39 -1.71 -9.87
N SER A 101 -15.84 -2.49 -10.80
CA SER A 101 -15.29 -3.82 -10.51
C SER A 101 -13.90 -3.74 -9.88
N PHE A 102 -13.63 -4.66 -8.96
CA PHE A 102 -12.33 -4.92 -8.33
C PHE A 102 -11.70 -6.25 -8.79
N ARG A 103 -12.18 -6.83 -9.92
CA ARG A 103 -11.65 -8.09 -10.48
C ARG A 103 -10.18 -8.03 -10.93
N GLN A 104 -9.60 -6.84 -11.08
CA GLN A 104 -8.18 -6.67 -11.39
C GLN A 104 -7.39 -6.11 -10.20
N GLY A 105 -8.01 -6.06 -9.02
CA GLY A 105 -7.37 -5.56 -7.83
C GLY A 105 -8.15 -4.47 -7.10
N ALA A 106 -7.73 -4.23 -5.86
CA ALA A 106 -8.24 -3.18 -4.99
C ALA A 106 -7.12 -2.66 -4.08
N ASN A 107 -7.22 -1.39 -3.72
CA ASN A 107 -6.35 -0.79 -2.72
C ASN A 107 -7.14 -0.55 -1.43
N PHE A 108 -6.65 -1.11 -0.33
CA PHE A 108 -7.20 -1.00 1.02
C PHE A 108 -6.38 -0.05 1.91
N ALA A 109 -5.20 0.38 1.44
CA ALA A 109 -4.34 1.30 2.16
C ALA A 109 -5.03 2.65 2.45
N VAL A 110 -4.66 3.30 3.55
CA VAL A 110 -5.22 4.59 3.98
C VAL A 110 -4.09 5.44 4.55
N GLU A 111 -3.97 6.70 4.15
CA GLU A 111 -3.01 7.60 4.81
C GLU A 111 -3.25 7.65 6.32
N GLY A 112 -2.14 7.56 7.06
CA GLY A 112 -2.18 7.54 8.51
C GLY A 112 -2.74 6.26 9.10
N ALA A 113 -2.87 5.18 8.33
CA ALA A 113 -3.15 3.88 8.91
C ALA A 113 -2.02 3.43 9.85
N THR A 114 -2.41 2.77 10.94
CA THR A 114 -1.49 2.13 11.88
C THR A 114 -1.47 0.62 11.70
N ALA A 115 -0.37 -0.03 12.05
CA ALA A 115 -0.36 -1.49 12.17
C ALA A 115 -1.22 -1.91 13.37
N LEU A 116 -1.09 -1.20 14.49
CA LEU A 116 -1.85 -1.42 15.71
C LEU A 116 -3.28 -0.87 15.58
N ASP A 117 -4.23 -1.50 16.27
CA ASP A 117 -5.60 -1.00 16.30
C ASP A 117 -5.74 0.27 17.16
N PRO A 118 -6.67 1.20 16.83
CA PRO A 118 -6.94 2.39 17.64
C PRO A 118 -7.22 2.09 19.12
N THR A 119 -7.79 0.93 19.43
CA THR A 119 -8.05 0.46 20.79
C THR A 119 -6.76 0.29 21.59
N PHE A 120 -5.69 -0.18 20.97
CA PHE A 120 -4.39 -0.35 21.62
C PHE A 120 -3.86 1.00 22.14
N PHE A 121 -3.92 2.06 21.31
CA PHE A 121 -3.50 3.39 21.72
C PHE A 121 -4.38 3.95 22.84
N LYS A 122 -5.70 3.69 22.79
CA LYS A 122 -6.63 4.08 23.85
C LYS A 122 -6.29 3.42 25.19
N GLU A 123 -6.02 2.12 25.20
CA GLU A 123 -5.64 1.35 26.40
C GLU A 123 -4.32 1.83 27.02
N HIS A 124 -3.42 2.41 26.21
CA HIS A 124 -2.13 2.92 26.67
C HIS A 124 -2.12 4.43 26.97
N ASN A 125 -3.31 5.05 27.05
CA ASN A 125 -3.50 6.48 27.28
C ASN A 125 -2.81 7.36 26.20
N LEU A 126 -2.84 6.91 24.94
CA LEU A 126 -2.33 7.63 23.76
C LEU A 126 -3.51 8.13 22.89
N THR A 127 -4.60 8.57 23.54
CA THR A 127 -5.87 8.91 22.90
C THR A 127 -5.87 10.21 22.11
N SER A 128 -4.89 11.10 22.33
CA SER A 128 -4.71 12.35 21.59
C SER A 128 -4.51 12.17 20.08
N TYR A 129 -4.37 10.92 19.63
CA TYR A 129 -4.04 10.54 18.26
C TYR A 129 -5.06 9.62 17.58
N VAL A 130 -6.20 9.35 18.24
CA VAL A 130 -7.28 8.56 17.66
C VAL A 130 -8.27 9.51 16.97
N ASP A 131 -8.00 9.81 15.70
CA ASP A 131 -8.87 10.53 14.77
C ASP A 131 -10.08 9.65 14.37
N PRO A 132 -11.29 10.17 14.16
CA PRO A 132 -12.39 9.47 13.49
C PRO A 132 -12.02 8.80 12.14
N LEU A 133 -10.99 9.29 11.45
CA LEU A 133 -10.42 8.74 10.23
C LEU A 133 -9.38 7.64 10.48
N SER A 134 -9.06 7.33 11.74
CA SER A 134 -8.07 6.33 12.11
C SER A 134 -8.50 4.97 11.62
N THR A 135 -7.62 4.34 10.85
CA THR A 135 -7.79 2.99 10.36
C THR A 135 -6.56 2.18 10.72
N SER A 136 -6.71 0.86 10.76
CA SER A 136 -5.62 -0.05 11.06
C SER A 136 -5.44 -1.08 9.96
N LEU A 137 -4.30 -1.74 9.94
CA LEU A 137 -4.05 -2.85 9.03
C LEU A 137 -5.09 -3.98 9.22
N SER A 138 -5.57 -4.21 10.46
CA SER A 138 -6.69 -5.11 10.74
C SER A 138 -7.99 -4.68 10.05
N SER A 139 -8.28 -3.37 10.02
CA SER A 139 -9.46 -2.82 9.32
C SER A 139 -9.37 -3.06 7.81
N GLN A 140 -8.17 -2.92 7.24
CA GLN A 140 -7.93 -3.16 5.82
C GLN A 140 -8.07 -4.64 5.46
N LEU A 141 -7.59 -5.55 6.32
CA LEU A 141 -7.82 -6.98 6.15
C LEU A 141 -9.31 -7.32 6.21
N GLN A 142 -10.07 -6.68 7.10
CA GLN A 142 -11.51 -6.87 7.18
C GLN A 142 -12.21 -6.44 5.88
N TRP A 143 -11.81 -5.31 5.28
CA TRP A 143 -12.31 -4.88 3.99
C TRP A 143 -11.99 -5.85 2.84
N PHE A 144 -10.79 -6.45 2.86
CA PHE A 144 -10.47 -7.52 1.93
C PHE A 144 -11.40 -8.73 2.09
N LYS A 145 -11.66 -9.15 3.34
CA LYS A 145 -12.59 -10.24 3.65
C LYS A 145 -14.02 -9.93 3.18
N GLU A 146 -14.45 -8.67 3.28
CA GLU A 146 -15.74 -8.20 2.76
C GLU A 146 -15.81 -8.17 1.22
N LEU A 147 -14.69 -7.82 0.56
CA LEU A 147 -14.62 -7.80 -0.90
C LEU A 147 -14.59 -9.21 -1.49
N LYS A 148 -13.89 -10.14 -0.83
CA LYS A 148 -13.58 -11.48 -1.32
C LYS A 148 -14.78 -12.23 -1.95
N PRO A 149 -16.00 -12.27 -1.37
CA PRO A 149 -17.14 -12.97 -1.95
C PRO A 149 -17.55 -12.48 -3.35
N SER A 150 -17.18 -11.24 -3.72
CA SER A 150 -17.43 -10.69 -5.07
C SER A 150 -16.38 -11.11 -6.11
N LEU A 151 -15.23 -11.64 -5.65
CA LEU A 151 -14.10 -12.05 -6.48
C LEU A 151 -14.13 -13.56 -6.76
N CYS A 152 -14.46 -14.34 -5.73
CA CYS A 152 -14.51 -15.79 -5.74
C CYS A 152 -15.47 -16.30 -4.65
N GLN A 153 -16.12 -17.44 -4.88
CA GLN A 153 -17.15 -17.98 -3.99
C GLN A 153 -16.71 -19.26 -3.29
N THR A 154 -15.97 -20.14 -3.97
CA THR A 154 -15.51 -21.41 -3.40
C THR A 154 -14.04 -21.36 -2.99
N THR A 155 -13.62 -22.20 -2.04
CA THR A 155 -12.22 -22.28 -1.62
C THR A 155 -11.28 -22.57 -2.79
N LYS A 156 -11.68 -23.45 -3.72
CA LYS A 156 -10.87 -23.79 -4.89
C LYS A 156 -10.75 -22.57 -5.83
N GLU A 157 -11.88 -21.94 -6.16
CA GLU A 157 -11.89 -20.74 -7.00
C GLU A 157 -11.05 -19.61 -6.40
N CYS A 158 -11.14 -19.39 -5.09
CA CYS A 158 -10.34 -18.38 -4.42
C CYS A 158 -8.84 -18.69 -4.47
N ARG A 159 -8.44 -19.95 -4.24
CA ARG A 159 -7.03 -20.35 -4.36
C ARG A 159 -6.52 -20.20 -5.80
N ASP A 160 -7.32 -20.60 -6.78
CA ASP A 160 -6.98 -20.48 -8.19
C ASP A 160 -6.87 -19.00 -8.59
N TYR A 161 -7.75 -18.13 -8.11
CA TYR A 161 -7.70 -16.69 -8.39
C TYR A 161 -6.53 -16.00 -7.69
N PHE A 162 -6.40 -16.16 -6.37
CA PHE A 162 -5.38 -15.47 -5.58
C PHE A 162 -3.96 -16.00 -5.79
N SER A 163 -3.78 -17.22 -6.32
CA SER A 163 -2.46 -17.71 -6.75
C SER A 163 -1.87 -16.93 -7.91
N ARG A 164 -2.70 -16.27 -8.72
CA ARG A 164 -2.29 -15.36 -9.81
C ARG A 164 -2.44 -13.89 -9.43
N SER A 165 -2.59 -13.58 -8.14
CA SER A 165 -2.66 -12.21 -7.64
C SER A 165 -1.35 -11.83 -6.94
N LEU A 166 -0.95 -10.58 -7.11
CA LEU A 166 0.09 -9.98 -6.29
C LEU A 166 -0.54 -9.31 -5.07
N PHE A 167 -0.11 -9.71 -3.88
CA PHE A 167 -0.47 -9.01 -2.64
C PHE A 167 0.68 -8.11 -2.20
N ILE A 168 0.38 -6.86 -1.89
CA ILE A 168 1.33 -5.90 -1.36
C ILE A 168 0.86 -5.52 0.04
N VAL A 169 1.53 -6.02 1.07
CA VAL A 169 1.40 -5.48 2.42
C VAL A 169 2.40 -4.34 2.48
N GLY A 170 1.99 -3.18 1.97
CA GLY A 170 2.83 -2.00 1.81
C GLY A 170 3.30 -1.42 3.14
N HIS A 171 4.04 -0.31 3.05
CA HIS A 171 4.56 0.37 4.23
C HIS A 171 3.42 0.64 5.24
N ILE A 172 3.71 0.36 6.50
CA ILE A 172 2.83 0.60 7.64
C ILE A 172 3.76 1.04 8.78
N GLU A 173 3.33 1.11 10.05
CA GLU A 173 4.19 1.43 11.22
C GLU A 173 4.71 2.88 11.37
N GLY A 174 4.81 3.67 10.31
CA GLY A 174 5.33 5.04 10.38
C GLY A 174 4.56 5.90 11.38
N ARG A 175 3.22 5.79 11.38
CA ARG A 175 2.39 6.48 12.36
C ARG A 175 2.50 5.85 13.74
N ASP A 176 2.53 4.51 13.86
CA ASP A 176 2.61 3.81 15.15
C ASP A 176 3.75 4.33 16.03
N TYR A 177 4.94 4.57 15.46
CA TYR A 177 6.08 5.10 16.21
C TYR A 177 5.99 6.59 16.52
N VAL A 178 5.41 7.40 15.62
CA VAL A 178 5.24 8.85 15.84
C VAL A 178 4.25 9.14 16.98
N LEU A 179 3.29 8.26 17.21
CA LEU A 179 2.31 8.42 18.30
C LEU A 179 2.88 8.12 19.69
N VAL A 180 4.09 7.57 19.80
CA VAL A 180 4.72 7.25 21.08
C VAL A 180 5.56 8.43 21.57
N PRO A 181 5.24 9.04 22.71
CA PRO A 181 6.06 10.09 23.31
C PRO A 181 7.47 9.59 23.62
N SER A 182 8.48 10.47 23.53
CA SER A 182 9.87 10.13 23.86
C SER A 182 10.03 9.61 25.30
N SER A 183 9.19 10.04 26.23
CA SER A 183 9.14 9.52 27.61
C SER A 183 8.74 8.04 27.73
N LYS A 184 8.27 7.44 26.63
CA LYS A 184 7.82 6.05 26.52
C LYS A 184 8.70 5.21 25.58
N LEU A 185 9.91 5.68 25.23
CA LEU A 185 10.89 5.00 24.36
C LEU A 185 11.13 3.51 24.68
N PRO A 186 11.29 3.07 25.94
CA PRO A 186 11.48 1.64 26.26
C PRO A 186 10.31 0.75 25.84
N MET A 187 9.09 1.30 25.71
CA MET A 187 7.93 0.55 25.22
C MET A 187 7.92 0.42 23.69
N MET A 188 8.74 1.16 22.95
CA MET A 188 8.78 1.02 21.49
C MET A 188 9.28 -0.35 21.03
N VAL A 189 10.16 -0.99 21.80
CA VAL A 189 10.63 -2.36 21.49
C VAL A 189 9.49 -3.37 21.54
N SER A 190 8.61 -3.26 22.55
CA SER A 190 7.44 -4.15 22.63
C SER A 190 6.40 -3.84 21.55
N TYR A 191 6.31 -2.58 21.10
CA TYR A 191 5.43 -2.18 20.00
C TYR A 191 5.94 -2.75 18.69
N ALA A 192 7.24 -2.65 18.40
CA ALA A 192 7.85 -3.24 17.21
C ALA A 192 7.57 -4.75 17.13
N ALA A 193 7.75 -5.49 18.22
CA ALA A 193 7.41 -6.92 18.26
C ALA A 193 5.93 -7.19 17.95
N LYS A 194 5.02 -6.38 18.49
CA LYS A 194 3.57 -6.51 18.25
C LYS A 194 3.20 -6.17 16.80
N ILE A 195 3.80 -5.12 16.23
CA ILE A 195 3.63 -4.72 14.83
C ILE A 195 4.05 -5.86 13.90
N ILE A 196 5.24 -6.43 14.13
CA ILE A 196 5.75 -7.58 13.37
C ILE A 196 4.77 -8.76 13.44
N GLN A 197 4.22 -9.06 14.63
CA GLN A 197 3.24 -10.13 14.79
C GLN A 197 1.95 -9.87 14.00
N ILE A 198 1.47 -8.63 13.95
CA ILE A 198 0.27 -8.26 13.18
C ILE A 198 0.53 -8.42 11.68
N ILE A 199 1.64 -7.89 11.18
CA ILE A 199 2.04 -8.02 9.77
C ILE A 199 2.17 -9.50 9.40
N ALA A 200 2.88 -10.29 10.21
CA ALA A 200 3.03 -11.73 10.01
C ALA A 200 1.68 -12.47 10.02
N GLY A 201 0.76 -12.08 10.92
CA GLY A 201 -0.58 -12.64 11.00
C GLY A 201 -1.41 -12.38 9.74
N ILE A 202 -1.33 -11.17 9.18
CA ILE A 202 -2.01 -10.83 7.94
C ILE A 202 -1.41 -11.57 6.75
N ILE A 203 -0.08 -11.64 6.66
CA ILE A 203 0.58 -12.44 5.61
C ILE A 203 0.08 -13.88 5.67
N LYS A 204 0.06 -14.49 6.88
CA LYS A 204 -0.46 -15.84 7.07
C LYS A 204 -1.91 -15.97 6.62
N GLU A 205 -2.78 -15.04 7.00
CA GLU A 205 -4.18 -15.03 6.57
C GLU A 205 -4.28 -14.98 5.04
N LEU A 206 -3.53 -14.11 4.36
CA LEU A 206 -3.54 -14.01 2.90
C LEU A 206 -3.10 -15.32 2.24
N LEU A 207 -2.05 -15.96 2.76
CA LEU A 207 -1.58 -17.28 2.30
C LEU A 207 -2.65 -18.37 2.53
N ASP A 208 -3.33 -18.35 3.68
CA ASP A 208 -4.44 -19.27 3.99
C ASP A 208 -5.61 -19.11 3.01
N GLN A 209 -5.83 -17.88 2.51
CA GLN A 209 -6.83 -17.57 1.48
C GLN A 209 -6.39 -17.98 0.06
N GLY A 210 -5.12 -18.33 -0.16
CA GLY A 210 -4.60 -18.81 -1.43
C GLY A 210 -3.64 -17.87 -2.16
N ALA A 211 -3.23 -16.77 -1.54
CA ALA A 211 -2.14 -15.96 -2.06
C ALA A 211 -0.86 -16.79 -2.19
N GLN A 212 -0.09 -16.59 -3.28
CA GLN A 212 1.22 -17.22 -3.46
C GLN A 212 2.36 -16.22 -3.55
N THR A 213 2.07 -14.96 -3.86
CA THR A 213 3.07 -13.90 -3.91
C THR A 213 2.64 -12.73 -3.06
N VAL A 214 3.44 -12.44 -2.03
CA VAL A 214 3.23 -11.34 -1.10
C VAL A 214 4.52 -10.52 -1.03
N VAL A 215 4.42 -9.22 -1.34
CA VAL A 215 5.50 -8.24 -1.16
C VAL A 215 5.27 -7.52 0.15
N VAL A 216 6.33 -7.46 0.96
CA VAL A 216 6.38 -6.77 2.24
C VAL A 216 7.63 -5.89 2.23
N PRO A 217 7.51 -4.57 2.04
CA PRO A 217 8.65 -3.68 2.10
C PRO A 217 9.15 -3.60 3.55
N GLY A 218 10.46 -3.38 3.71
CA GLY A 218 11.01 -3.03 5.02
C GLY A 218 10.65 -1.61 5.42
N ASN A 219 10.89 -1.29 6.69
CA ASN A 219 10.70 0.05 7.19
C ASN A 219 11.65 1.02 6.47
N MET A 220 11.15 2.20 6.11
CA MET A 220 11.97 3.25 5.50
C MET A 220 12.93 3.85 6.53
N PRO A 221 14.03 4.51 6.10
CA PRO A 221 14.92 5.18 7.03
C PRO A 221 14.23 6.43 7.61
N ILE A 222 13.41 6.23 8.65
CA ILE A 222 12.54 7.25 9.27
C ILE A 222 13.35 8.47 9.73
N GLY A 223 14.59 8.26 10.18
CA GLY A 223 15.50 9.35 10.58
C GLY A 223 15.89 10.29 9.45
N CYS A 224 15.66 9.92 8.19
CA CYS A 224 15.90 10.76 7.01
C CYS A 224 14.67 11.57 6.57
N LEU A 225 13.50 11.38 7.20
CA LEU A 225 12.30 12.09 6.79
C LEU A 225 12.47 13.59 7.07
N PRO A 226 12.16 14.48 6.11
CA PRO A 226 12.29 15.93 6.34
C PRO A 226 11.55 16.41 7.58
N THR A 227 10.35 15.87 7.84
CA THR A 227 9.57 16.20 9.04
C THR A 227 10.27 15.79 10.34
N LYS A 228 11.05 14.71 10.34
CA LYS A 228 11.84 14.29 11.50
C LYS A 228 13.06 15.18 11.69
N LEU A 229 13.77 15.49 10.60
CA LEU A 229 14.93 16.38 10.62
C LEU A 229 14.55 17.79 11.09
N ASP A 230 13.48 18.37 10.53
CA ASP A 230 12.98 19.71 10.90
C ASP A 230 12.61 19.79 12.38
N VAL A 231 11.89 18.79 12.90
CA VAL A 231 11.54 18.71 14.33
C VAL A 231 12.81 18.62 15.19
N PHE A 232 13.79 17.81 14.78
CA PHE A 232 15.01 17.62 15.54
C PHE A 232 15.85 18.90 15.63
N ASP A 233 15.94 19.63 14.51
CA ASP A 233 16.61 20.93 14.44
C ASP A 233 15.88 21.99 15.29
N LEU A 234 14.54 22.03 15.25
CA LEU A 234 13.72 23.00 16.01
C LEU A 234 13.89 22.86 17.52
N TYR A 235 14.06 21.63 18.02
CA TYR A 235 14.24 21.36 19.44
C TYR A 235 15.72 21.37 19.87
N ALA A 236 16.64 21.77 18.98
CA ALA A 236 18.08 21.88 19.23
C ALA A 236 18.69 20.61 19.84
N TYR A 237 18.24 19.45 19.37
CA TYR A 237 18.82 18.18 19.78
C TYR A 237 20.30 18.07 19.34
N ASP A 238 21.04 17.17 19.99
CA ASP A 238 22.47 17.05 19.77
C ASP A 238 22.78 16.66 18.33
N LYS A 239 23.63 17.47 17.67
CA LYS A 239 24.10 17.21 16.31
C LYS A 239 24.90 15.91 16.19
N SER A 240 25.36 15.35 17.32
CA SER A 240 26.00 14.03 17.36
C SER A 240 25.05 12.88 17.00
N SER A 241 23.73 13.08 17.05
CA SER A 241 22.73 12.07 16.66
C SER A 241 22.56 11.92 15.14
N TYR A 242 23.18 12.80 14.34
CA TYR A 242 23.17 12.67 12.88
C TYR A 242 24.28 11.74 12.43
N ASP A 243 23.93 10.75 11.61
CA ASP A 243 24.92 9.97 10.87
C ASP A 243 25.65 10.91 9.89
N PRO A 244 26.97 11.06 9.98
CA PRO A 244 27.72 12.05 9.21
C PRO A 244 27.80 11.74 7.71
N LYS A 245 27.43 10.51 7.29
CA LYS A 245 27.48 10.09 5.88
C LYS A 245 26.16 10.34 5.17
N THR A 246 25.04 10.16 5.86
CA THR A 246 23.69 10.20 5.31
C THR A 246 22.93 11.47 5.70
N GLY A 247 23.33 12.13 6.80
CA GLY A 247 22.63 13.27 7.36
C GLY A 247 21.30 12.89 8.04
N CYS A 248 21.07 11.60 8.29
CA CYS A 248 19.88 11.09 8.93
C CYS A 248 20.11 10.89 10.43
N ILE A 249 19.03 10.92 11.22
CA ILE A 249 19.09 10.65 12.67
C ILE A 249 19.09 9.14 12.92
N GLU A 250 20.00 8.65 13.78
CA GLU A 250 20.03 7.25 14.25
C GLU A 250 19.19 7.01 15.51
#